data_AF-M9WSJ1-F1
#
_entry.id   AF-M9WSJ1-F1
#
_cell.length_a   1.000
_cell.length_b   1.000
_cell.length_c   1.000
_cell.angle_alpha   90.00
_cell.angle_beta   90.00
_cell.angle_gamma   90.00
#
_symmetry.space_group_name_H-M   'P 1'
#
loop_
_entity.id
_entity.type
_entity.pdbx_description
1 polymer ?
#
loop_
_entity_poly.entity_id
_entity_poly.type
_entity_poly.pdbx_seq_one_letter_code
_entity_poly.pdbx_strand_id
1 'polypeptide(L)'
;PVADLQSLNYALNRVGTPAILKTAAGGYDGHGQTDLDTAVVTKAASALLTQPCILEARQKFRTEVSMMVTRSAAGVVTTFPLVENQHQHHILHTTIAPANVQPSVHSAARKIAVSIAESLKLRGVLGIEFFVLPDDTLLVNELAPRPHNSGHYTIEACNISQFEAHIRSICGLPIPAITQTSPAVMRNL
;
A
#
# COMPACT_ATOMS: atom_id res chain seq x y z
N PRO A 1 -19.34 -4.23 5.12
CA PRO A 1 -18.68 -5.55 5.29
C PRO A 1 -19.55 -6.61 4.59
N VAL A 2 -18.91 -7.58 3.95
CA VAL A 2 -19.54 -8.74 3.32
C VAL A 2 -19.35 -9.92 4.26
N ALA A 3 -20.41 -10.38 4.92
CA ALA A 3 -20.32 -11.40 5.97
C ALA A 3 -21.02 -12.71 5.60
N ASP A 4 -21.79 -12.71 4.52
CA ASP A 4 -22.61 -13.84 4.06
C ASP A 4 -22.93 -13.69 2.57
N LEU A 5 -23.62 -14.69 2.00
CA LEU A 5 -23.98 -14.71 0.58
C LEU A 5 -24.93 -13.56 0.20
N GLN A 6 -25.82 -13.17 1.10
CA GLN A 6 -26.79 -12.10 0.84
C GLN A 6 -26.09 -10.75 0.70
N SER A 7 -25.21 -10.42 1.64
CA SER A 7 -24.39 -9.22 1.61
C SER A 7 -23.38 -9.22 0.46
N LEU A 8 -22.87 -10.39 0.05
CA LEU A 8 -22.02 -10.53 -1.14
C LEU A 8 -22.78 -10.19 -2.42
N ASN A 9 -23.97 -10.77 -2.62
CA ASN A 9 -24.81 -10.47 -3.78
C ASN A 9 -25.20 -8.99 -3.84
N TYR A 10 -25.54 -8.40 -2.68
CA TYR A 10 -25.82 -6.98 -2.59
C TYR A 10 -24.59 -6.12 -2.98
N ALA A 11 -23.40 -6.50 -2.50
CA ALA A 11 -22.17 -5.80 -2.83
C ALA A 11 -21.82 -5.92 -4.32
N LEU A 12 -21.98 -7.10 -4.92
CA LEU A 12 -21.76 -7.33 -6.35
C LEU A 12 -22.65 -6.44 -7.22
N ASN A 13 -23.91 -6.25 -6.84
CA ASN A 13 -24.82 -5.34 -7.54
C ASN A 13 -24.40 -3.86 -7.46
N ARG A 14 -23.64 -3.47 -6.43
CA ARG A 14 -23.18 -2.08 -6.24
C ARG A 14 -21.80 -1.81 -6.82
N VAL A 15 -20.89 -2.77 -6.67
CA VAL A 15 -19.48 -2.66 -7.07
C VAL A 15 -19.30 -3.07 -8.53
N GLY A 16 -20.08 -4.03 -9.01
CA GLY A 16 -19.92 -4.64 -10.33
C GLY A 16 -18.74 -5.61 -10.37
N THR A 17 -18.45 -6.11 -11.58
CA THR A 17 -17.32 -7.01 -11.86
C THR A 17 -16.50 -6.49 -13.06
N PRO A 18 -15.20 -6.80 -13.16
CA PRO A 18 -14.43 -7.68 -12.27
C PRO A 18 -14.20 -7.07 -10.88
N ALA A 19 -14.27 -7.91 -9.86
CA ALA A 19 -14.09 -7.55 -8.46
C ALA A 19 -13.13 -8.51 -7.75
N ILE A 20 -12.65 -8.11 -6.58
CA ILE A 20 -11.83 -8.94 -5.70
C ILE A 20 -12.56 -8.99 -4.35
N LEU A 21 -12.85 -10.21 -3.89
CA LEU A 21 -13.34 -10.44 -2.54
C LEU A 21 -12.13 -10.74 -1.66
N LYS A 22 -11.93 -9.95 -0.60
CA LYS A 22 -10.81 -10.08 0.35
C LYS A 22 -11.35 -10.29 1.76
N THR A 23 -10.68 -11.10 2.56
CA THR A 23 -10.97 -11.20 3.99
C THR A 23 -10.59 -9.88 4.66
N ALA A 24 -11.45 -9.39 5.56
CA ALA A 24 -11.24 -8.08 6.21
C ALA A 24 -10.08 -8.10 7.23
N ALA A 25 -9.64 -9.29 7.63
CA ALA A 25 -8.51 -9.50 8.52
C ALA A 25 -7.71 -10.75 8.09
N GLY A 26 -6.43 -10.78 8.46
CA GLY A 26 -5.55 -11.94 8.29
C GLY A 26 -5.08 -12.23 6.86
N GLY A 27 -5.43 -11.41 5.88
CA GLY A 27 -4.90 -11.50 4.52
C GLY A 27 -3.46 -10.99 4.42
N TYR A 28 -2.65 -11.62 3.59
CA TYR A 28 -1.26 -11.23 3.27
C TYR A 28 -0.84 -11.93 1.96
N ASP A 29 0.03 -11.33 1.15
CA ASP A 29 0.63 -11.95 -0.06
C ASP A 29 -0.37 -12.66 -1.00
N GLY A 30 -1.58 -12.09 -1.14
CA GLY A 30 -2.66 -12.68 -1.93
C GLY A 30 -3.41 -13.85 -1.27
N HIS A 31 -3.07 -14.24 -0.04
CA HIS A 31 -3.90 -15.11 0.78
C HIS A 31 -5.14 -14.37 1.29
N GLY A 32 -6.25 -15.10 1.40
CA GLY A 32 -7.52 -14.55 1.87
C GLY A 32 -8.26 -13.72 0.82
N GLN A 33 -7.94 -13.87 -0.47
CA GLN A 33 -8.67 -13.18 -1.53
C GLN A 33 -8.98 -14.10 -2.72
N THR A 34 -10.01 -13.72 -3.49
CA THR A 34 -10.38 -14.41 -4.73
C THR A 34 -10.94 -13.42 -5.75
N ASP A 35 -10.57 -13.59 -7.00
CA ASP A 35 -11.14 -12.84 -8.12
C ASP A 35 -12.59 -13.27 -8.41
N LEU A 36 -13.41 -12.29 -8.74
CA LEU A 36 -14.78 -12.44 -9.21
C LEU A 36 -14.91 -11.75 -10.57
N ASP A 37 -14.63 -12.48 -11.64
CA ASP A 37 -14.76 -11.98 -13.02
C ASP A 37 -16.22 -11.80 -13.46
N THR A 38 -17.15 -12.50 -12.81
CA THR A 38 -18.60 -12.41 -13.05
C THR A 38 -19.35 -12.30 -11.72
N ALA A 39 -20.62 -11.90 -11.77
CA ALA A 39 -21.48 -11.82 -10.59
C ALA A 39 -21.88 -13.20 -10.01
N VAL A 40 -21.42 -14.30 -10.61
CA VAL A 40 -21.68 -15.65 -10.11
C VAL A 40 -20.75 -15.94 -8.92
N VAL A 41 -21.36 -16.18 -7.75
CA VAL A 41 -20.60 -16.53 -6.55
C VAL A 41 -20.00 -17.92 -6.70
N THR A 42 -18.67 -17.99 -6.66
CA THR A 42 -17.91 -19.24 -6.78
C THR A 42 -17.80 -19.96 -5.43
N LYS A 43 -17.45 -21.25 -5.46
CA LYS A 43 -17.16 -22.02 -4.23
C LYS A 43 -16.02 -21.39 -3.42
N ALA A 44 -15.01 -20.83 -4.10
CA ALA A 44 -13.90 -20.15 -3.46
C ALA A 44 -14.36 -18.89 -2.71
N ALA A 45 -15.21 -18.07 -3.34
CA ALA A 45 -15.79 -16.89 -2.70
C ALA A 45 -16.64 -17.26 -1.49
N SER A 46 -17.49 -18.29 -1.61
CA SER A 46 -18.28 -18.80 -0.47
C SER A 46 -17.42 -19.29 0.69
N ALA A 47 -16.25 -19.89 0.41
CA ALA A 47 -15.35 -20.38 1.45
C ALA A 47 -14.70 -19.25 2.27
N LEU A 48 -14.47 -18.08 1.67
CA LEU A 48 -13.93 -16.91 2.38
C LEU A 48 -14.93 -16.29 3.36
N LEU A 49 -16.24 -16.47 3.15
CA LEU A 49 -17.32 -15.95 3.99
C LEU A 49 -17.45 -16.64 5.36
N THR A 50 -16.49 -17.49 5.73
CA THR A 50 -16.32 -17.98 7.11
C THR A 50 -15.88 -16.87 8.07
N GLN A 51 -15.46 -15.72 7.53
CA GLN A 51 -15.13 -14.51 8.28
C GLN A 51 -15.55 -13.25 7.50
N PRO A 52 -15.62 -12.07 8.15
CA PRO A 52 -15.95 -10.83 7.46
C PRO A 52 -14.99 -10.55 6.30
N CYS A 53 -15.56 -10.16 5.17
CA CYS A 53 -14.86 -9.83 3.93
C CYS A 53 -15.20 -8.39 3.49
N ILE A 54 -14.45 -7.91 2.50
CA ILE A 54 -14.68 -6.69 1.75
C ILE A 54 -14.65 -7.03 0.26
N LEU A 55 -15.55 -6.42 -0.51
CA LEU A 55 -15.59 -6.54 -1.97
C LEU A 55 -15.13 -5.22 -2.57
N GLU A 56 -14.13 -5.29 -3.43
CA GLU A 56 -13.56 -4.13 -4.12
C GLU A 56 -13.61 -4.34 -5.62
N ALA A 57 -13.86 -3.27 -6.38
CA ALA A 57 -13.75 -3.34 -7.83
C ALA A 57 -12.28 -3.55 -8.24
N ARG A 58 -12.03 -4.49 -9.15
CA ARG A 58 -10.68 -4.72 -9.67
C ARG A 58 -10.30 -3.54 -10.56
N GLN A 59 -9.35 -2.75 -10.10
CA GLN A 59 -8.92 -1.54 -10.78
C GLN A 59 -8.04 -1.87 -11.99
N LYS A 60 -8.24 -1.14 -13.08
CA LYS A 60 -7.25 -1.08 -14.16
C LYS A 60 -6.22 -0.03 -13.75
N PHE A 61 -5.00 -0.44 -13.48
CA PHE A 61 -3.91 0.45 -13.12
C PHE A 61 -2.71 0.23 -14.06
N ARG A 62 -1.90 1.28 -14.22
CA ARG A 62 -0.69 1.26 -15.05
C ARG A 62 0.49 0.68 -14.28
N THR A 63 0.61 1.04 -13.02
CA THR A 63 1.70 0.58 -12.15
C THR A 63 1.27 0.66 -10.69
N GLU A 64 1.96 -0.10 -9.84
CA GLU A 64 1.83 -0.04 -8.39
C GLU A 64 2.98 0.79 -7.84
N VAL A 65 2.68 1.66 -6.89
CA VAL A 65 3.70 2.47 -6.22
C VAL A 65 3.49 2.42 -4.73
N SER A 66 4.55 2.67 -3.95
CA SER A 66 4.41 2.84 -2.51
C SER A 66 5.27 3.96 -1.98
N MET A 67 4.83 4.52 -0.86
CA MET A 67 5.55 5.56 -0.13
C MET A 67 5.62 5.21 1.34
N MET A 68 6.81 5.30 1.90
CA MET A 68 7.03 5.17 3.32
C MET A 68 6.94 6.56 3.94
N VAL A 69 6.21 6.69 5.04
CA VAL A 69 6.04 7.95 5.78
C VAL A 69 6.33 7.73 7.26
N THR A 70 6.95 8.73 7.88
CA THR A 70 7.20 8.76 9.33
C THR A 70 6.83 10.12 9.90
N ARG A 71 6.63 10.17 11.20
CA ARG A 71 6.27 11.39 11.92
C ARG A 71 7.09 11.51 13.20
N SER A 72 7.68 12.67 13.44
CA SER A 72 8.49 12.93 14.63
C SER A 72 7.63 13.13 15.88
N ALA A 73 8.24 13.12 17.07
CA ALA A 73 7.54 13.45 18.31
C ALA A 73 6.99 14.88 18.35
N ALA A 74 7.64 15.82 17.65
CA ALA A 74 7.16 17.19 17.47
C ALA A 74 6.04 17.29 16.42
N GLY A 75 5.67 16.17 15.78
CA GLY A 75 4.58 16.09 14.83
C GLY A 75 4.93 16.41 13.39
N VAL A 76 6.22 16.63 13.09
CA VAL A 76 6.71 16.87 11.73
C VAL A 76 6.66 15.56 10.94
N VAL A 77 5.97 15.57 9.81
CA VAL A 77 5.86 14.42 8.90
C VAL A 77 6.92 14.49 7.81
N THR A 78 7.61 13.38 7.59
CA THR A 78 8.61 13.22 6.52
C THR A 78 8.30 11.96 5.71
N THR A 79 8.47 12.04 4.39
CA THR A 79 8.26 10.91 3.48
C THR A 79 9.57 10.47 2.85
N PHE A 80 9.68 9.17 2.58
CA PHE A 80 10.64 8.63 1.63
C PHE A 80 10.20 8.96 0.19
N PRO A 81 11.11 8.83 -0.80
CA PRO A 81 10.74 8.88 -2.22
C PRO A 81 9.61 7.89 -2.56
N LEU A 82 8.78 8.23 -3.54
CA LEU A 82 7.82 7.28 -4.11
C LEU A 82 8.60 6.24 -4.91
N VAL A 83 8.27 4.96 -4.73
CA VAL A 83 8.88 3.85 -5.45
C VAL A 83 7.86 3.08 -6.26
N GLU A 84 8.30 2.50 -7.38
CA GLU A 84 7.49 1.61 -8.21
C GLU A 84 7.67 0.18 -7.73
N ASN A 85 6.57 -0.57 -7.65
CA ASN A 85 6.55 -1.96 -7.21
C ASN A 85 6.02 -2.87 -8.31
N GLN A 86 6.68 -4.01 -8.48
CA GLN A 86 6.27 -5.05 -9.40
C GLN A 86 6.08 -6.34 -8.62
N HIS A 87 4.84 -6.83 -8.61
CA HIS A 87 4.47 -8.09 -7.96
C HIS A 87 4.48 -9.24 -8.97
N GLN A 88 4.85 -10.44 -8.50
CA GLN A 88 4.68 -11.69 -9.23
C GLN A 88 3.94 -12.67 -8.32
N HIS A 89 2.85 -13.25 -8.82
CA HIS A 89 1.99 -14.15 -8.03
C HIS A 89 1.53 -13.52 -6.69
N HIS A 90 1.19 -12.23 -6.71
CA HIS A 90 0.80 -11.42 -5.52
C HIS A 90 1.89 -11.20 -4.46
N ILE A 91 3.14 -11.53 -4.77
CA ILE A 91 4.29 -11.30 -3.88
C ILE A 91 5.17 -10.21 -4.49
N LEU A 92 5.65 -9.28 -3.67
CA LEU A 92 6.55 -8.21 -4.13
C LEU A 92 7.81 -8.87 -4.70
N HIS A 93 8.13 -8.56 -5.95
CA HIS A 93 9.31 -9.11 -6.63
C HIS A 93 10.37 -8.04 -6.84
N THR A 94 9.98 -6.83 -7.21
CA THR A 94 10.92 -5.74 -7.51
C THR A 94 10.40 -4.40 -7.03
N THR A 95 11.28 -3.61 -6.42
CA THR A 95 11.04 -2.19 -6.16
C THR A 95 12.07 -1.35 -6.91
N ILE A 96 11.61 -0.31 -7.60
CA ILE A 96 12.44 0.64 -8.35
C ILE A 96 12.33 2.02 -7.70
N ALA A 97 13.47 2.60 -7.33
CA ALA A 97 13.56 3.88 -6.65
C ALA A 97 14.43 4.87 -7.44
N PRO A 98 13.94 6.07 -7.81
CA PRO A 98 12.55 6.53 -7.65
C PRO A 98 11.60 5.89 -8.66
N ALA A 99 10.29 5.97 -8.39
CA ALA A 99 9.24 5.55 -9.33
C ALA A 99 9.30 6.34 -10.64
N ASN A 100 9.15 5.65 -11.78
CA ASN A 100 9.08 6.26 -13.11
C ASN A 100 7.65 6.74 -13.44
N VAL A 101 7.19 7.76 -12.72
CA VAL A 101 5.85 8.37 -12.86
C VAL A 101 5.95 9.89 -12.93
N GLN A 102 4.88 10.55 -13.36
CA GLN A 102 4.84 12.01 -13.48
C GLN A 102 5.12 12.70 -12.14
N PRO A 103 5.78 13.87 -12.12
CA PRO A 103 6.02 14.64 -10.89
C PRO A 103 4.75 14.98 -10.10
N SER A 104 3.61 15.10 -10.79
CA SER A 104 2.29 15.28 -10.17
C SER A 104 1.90 14.09 -9.29
N VAL A 105 2.20 12.86 -9.71
CA VAL A 105 1.92 11.62 -8.96
C VAL A 105 2.76 11.58 -7.69
N HIS A 106 4.06 11.90 -7.78
CA HIS A 106 4.94 12.05 -6.60
C HIS A 106 4.36 13.03 -5.58
N SER A 107 3.91 14.19 -6.06
CA SER A 107 3.32 15.24 -5.23
C SER A 107 2.00 14.82 -4.60
N ALA A 108 1.14 14.11 -5.36
CA ALA A 108 -0.13 13.60 -4.89
C ALA A 108 0.04 12.51 -3.83
N ALA A 109 0.94 11.54 -4.05
CA ALA A 109 1.25 10.49 -3.10
C ALA A 109 1.76 11.07 -1.77
N ARG A 110 2.65 12.08 -1.83
CA ARG A 110 3.14 12.78 -0.63
C ARG A 110 2.00 13.46 0.12
N LYS A 111 1.09 14.17 -0.56
CA LYS A 111 -0.06 14.82 0.08
C LYS A 111 -0.95 13.80 0.81
N ILE A 112 -1.26 12.68 0.16
CA ILE A 112 -2.05 11.60 0.76
C ILE A 112 -1.31 11.02 1.98
N ALA A 113 -0.03 10.70 1.84
CA ALA A 113 0.77 10.13 2.92
C ALA A 113 0.86 11.05 4.15
N VAL A 114 1.05 12.35 3.94
CA VAL A 114 1.05 13.34 5.02
C VAL A 114 -0.32 13.39 5.71
N SER A 115 -1.40 13.49 4.94
CA SER A 115 -2.76 13.54 5.49
C SER A 115 -3.10 12.30 6.33
N ILE A 116 -2.69 11.11 5.89
CA ILE A 116 -2.89 9.85 6.62
C ILE A 116 -2.05 9.83 7.90
N ALA A 117 -0.76 10.15 7.82
CA ALA A 117 0.13 10.14 8.97
C ALA A 117 -0.29 11.14 10.06
N GLU A 118 -0.79 12.32 9.69
CA GLU A 118 -1.34 13.30 10.61
C GLU A 118 -2.62 12.81 11.27
N SER A 119 -3.57 12.29 10.47
CA SER A 119 -4.86 11.80 10.96
C SER A 119 -4.71 10.64 11.95
N LEU A 120 -3.76 9.74 11.69
CA LEU A 120 -3.44 8.61 12.57
C LEU A 120 -2.57 9.00 13.77
N LYS A 121 -2.10 10.26 13.86
CA LYS A 121 -1.10 10.70 14.84
C LYS A 121 0.11 9.74 14.87
N LEU A 122 0.59 9.37 13.68
CA LEU A 122 1.55 8.29 13.46
C LEU A 122 2.76 8.36 14.42
N ARG A 123 3.15 7.19 14.94
CA ARG A 123 4.40 6.91 15.64
C ARG A 123 5.05 5.70 14.97
N GLY A 124 6.31 5.82 14.58
CA GLY A 124 7.00 4.84 13.74
C GLY A 124 6.93 5.18 12.25
N VAL A 125 6.83 4.14 11.43
CA VAL A 125 6.79 4.21 9.96
C VAL A 125 5.52 3.53 9.48
N LEU A 126 4.95 4.08 8.41
CA LEU A 126 3.80 3.55 7.69
C LEU A 126 4.19 3.37 6.22
N GLY A 127 4.07 2.14 5.71
CA GLY A 127 4.05 1.88 4.28
C GLY A 127 2.65 2.13 3.72
N ILE A 128 2.56 2.87 2.62
CA ILE A 128 1.30 3.15 1.94
C ILE A 128 1.44 2.68 0.51
N GLU A 129 0.58 1.75 0.10
CA GLU A 129 0.53 1.26 -1.26
C GLU A 129 -0.55 1.96 -2.08
N PHE A 130 -0.25 2.20 -3.34
CA PHE A 130 -1.15 2.85 -4.28
C PHE A 130 -1.17 2.14 -5.62
N PHE A 131 -2.33 2.22 -6.27
CA PHE A 131 -2.46 2.02 -7.70
C PHE A 131 -2.37 3.37 -8.41
N VAL A 132 -1.55 3.46 -9.45
CA VAL A 132 -1.55 4.58 -10.41
C VAL A 132 -2.50 4.22 -11.56
N LEU A 133 -3.62 4.92 -11.66
CA LEU A 133 -4.61 4.70 -12.71
C LEU A 133 -4.13 5.27 -14.07
N PRO A 134 -4.79 4.94 -15.21
CA PRO A 134 -4.35 5.39 -16.53
C PRO A 134 -4.31 6.90 -16.73
N ASP A 135 -5.06 7.67 -15.93
CA ASP A 135 -5.11 9.13 -15.92
C ASP A 135 -4.16 9.76 -14.88
N ASP A 136 -3.20 8.97 -14.37
CA ASP A 136 -2.25 9.34 -13.31
C ASP A 136 -2.89 9.69 -11.95
N THR A 137 -4.18 9.37 -11.75
CA THR A 137 -4.79 9.45 -10.41
C THR A 137 -4.31 8.30 -9.52
N LEU A 138 -4.29 8.55 -8.22
CA LEU A 138 -3.86 7.56 -7.21
C LEU A 138 -5.06 7.01 -6.46
N LEU A 139 -5.10 5.68 -6.33
CA LEU A 139 -5.97 4.99 -5.39
C LEU A 139 -5.13 4.33 -4.31
N VAL A 140 -5.41 4.59 -3.04
CA VAL A 140 -4.77 3.87 -1.92
C VAL A 140 -5.27 2.43 -1.92
N ASN A 141 -4.35 1.47 -1.97
CA ASN A 141 -4.65 0.04 -1.90
C ASN A 141 -4.67 -0.42 -0.43
N GLU A 142 -3.55 -0.27 0.28
CA GLU A 142 -3.43 -0.71 1.67
C GLU A 142 -2.42 0.11 2.47
N LEU A 143 -2.47 -0.08 3.80
CA LEU A 143 -1.65 0.59 4.79
C LEU A 143 -0.96 -0.45 5.69
N ALA A 144 0.37 -0.38 5.76
CA ALA A 144 1.19 -1.24 6.62
C ALA A 144 1.84 -0.41 7.74
N PRO A 145 1.34 -0.43 8.99
CA PRO A 145 1.83 0.41 10.10
C PRO A 145 3.14 -0.11 10.71
N ARG A 146 4.13 -0.37 9.84
CA ARG A 146 5.44 -0.93 10.14
C ARG A 146 6.42 -0.58 9.01
N PRO A 147 7.73 -0.79 9.19
CA PRO A 147 8.63 -0.92 8.05
C PRO A 147 8.09 -1.91 7.01
N HIS A 148 8.23 -1.57 5.74
CA HIS A 148 7.61 -2.25 4.61
C HIS A 148 8.67 -2.86 3.68
N ASN A 149 8.32 -3.96 2.99
CA ASN A 149 9.26 -4.67 2.11
C ASN A 149 9.76 -3.75 0.98
N SER A 150 8.85 -3.01 0.34
CA SER A 150 9.17 -2.00 -0.67
C SER A 150 10.03 -0.83 -0.15
N GLY A 151 10.29 -0.73 1.15
CA GLY A 151 11.17 0.27 1.73
C GLY A 151 12.61 -0.22 1.97
N HIS A 152 12.94 -1.48 1.68
CA HIS A 152 14.27 -2.01 2.03
C HIS A 152 15.41 -1.35 1.25
N TYR A 153 15.15 -0.85 0.03
CA TYR A 153 16.10 -0.05 -0.75
C TYR A 153 16.68 1.16 0.02
N THR A 154 15.97 1.65 1.04
CA THR A 154 16.38 2.81 1.83
C THR A 154 17.62 2.56 2.68
N ILE A 155 18.00 1.29 2.91
CA ILE A 155 19.23 0.96 3.64
C ILE A 155 20.46 1.47 2.89
N GLU A 156 20.52 1.22 1.58
CA GLU A 156 21.68 1.58 0.75
C GLU A 156 21.50 2.87 -0.06
N ALA A 157 20.25 3.26 -0.35
CA ALA A 157 19.97 4.33 -1.32
C ALA A 157 19.42 5.63 -0.72
N CYS A 158 19.30 5.72 0.61
CA CYS A 158 18.84 6.92 1.31
C CYS A 158 19.85 7.34 2.39
N ASN A 159 19.78 8.60 2.83
CA ASN A 159 20.61 9.11 3.92
C ASN A 159 20.30 8.49 5.30
N ILE A 160 19.09 7.97 5.49
CA ILE A 160 18.71 7.10 6.60
C ILE A 160 17.80 5.99 6.07
N SER A 161 17.80 4.83 6.72
CA SER A 161 16.88 3.74 6.38
C SER A 161 15.49 3.95 7.00
N GLN A 162 14.47 3.29 6.47
CA GLN A 162 13.15 3.24 7.10
C GLN A 162 13.21 2.68 8.53
N PHE A 163 14.17 1.79 8.83
CA PHE A 163 14.34 1.22 10.16
C PHE A 163 14.88 2.26 11.14
N GLU A 164 15.87 3.04 10.71
CA GLU A 164 16.38 4.16 11.50
C GLU A 164 15.30 5.23 11.71
N ALA A 165 14.56 5.59 10.65
CA ALA A 165 13.43 6.52 10.74
C ALA A 165 12.37 6.03 11.75
N HIS A 166 12.06 4.72 11.74
CA HIS A 166 11.15 4.09 12.67
C HIS A 166 11.63 4.25 14.12
N ILE A 167 12.89 3.87 14.41
CA ILE A 167 13.48 4.00 15.75
C ILE A 167 13.49 5.45 16.22
N ARG A 168 13.92 6.39 15.37
CA ARG A 168 13.93 7.82 15.71
C ARG A 168 12.53 8.32 16.05
N SER A 169 11.51 7.93 15.28
CA SER A 169 10.12 8.33 15.53
C SER A 169 9.59 7.81 16.87
N ILE A 170 9.78 6.52 17.18
CA ILE A 170 9.26 5.92 18.41
C ILE A 170 10.03 6.38 19.66
N CYS A 171 11.33 6.65 19.54
CA CYS A 171 12.16 7.18 20.63
C CYS A 171 12.07 8.71 20.78
N GLY A 172 11.39 9.40 19.87
CA GLY A 172 11.29 10.86 19.87
C GLY A 172 12.58 11.59 19.54
N LEU A 173 13.50 10.94 18.82
CA LEU A 173 14.73 11.55 18.32
C LEU A 173 14.45 12.42 17.08
N PRO A 174 15.33 13.37 16.75
CA PRO A 174 15.24 14.14 15.52
C PRO A 174 15.26 13.23 14.28
N ILE A 175 14.37 13.51 13.33
CA ILE A 175 14.32 12.84 12.02
C ILE A 175 14.81 13.86 10.98
N PRO A 176 15.93 13.61 10.28
CA PRO A 176 16.40 14.52 9.24
C PRO A 176 15.43 14.55 8.05
N ALA A 177 15.61 15.53 7.17
CA ALA A 177 15.02 15.45 5.84
C ALA A 177 15.55 14.19 5.13
N ILE A 178 14.64 13.39 4.59
CA ILE A 178 14.99 12.14 3.91
C ILE A 178 15.32 12.45 2.45
N THR A 179 16.49 12.02 2.01
CA THR A 179 16.96 12.19 0.63
C THR A 179 17.43 10.87 0.08
N GLN A 180 17.05 10.59 -1.18
CA GLN A 180 17.62 9.47 -1.93
C GLN A 180 19.00 9.88 -2.45
N THR A 181 20.03 9.11 -2.13
CA THR A 181 21.42 9.41 -2.50
C THR A 181 21.81 8.82 -3.84
N SER A 182 21.15 7.74 -4.26
CA SER A 182 21.39 7.06 -5.54
C SER A 182 20.12 6.35 -6.05
N PRO A 183 19.93 6.19 -7.38
CA PRO A 183 18.92 5.29 -7.92
C PRO A 183 19.15 3.84 -7.46
N ALA A 184 18.08 3.09 -7.21
CA ALA A 184 18.18 1.71 -6.73
C ALA A 184 17.09 0.81 -7.31
N VAL A 185 17.41 -0.48 -7.41
CA VAL A 185 16.46 -1.56 -7.70
C VAL A 185 16.64 -2.63 -6.63
N MET A 186 15.60 -2.88 -5.85
CA MET A 186 15.56 -3.95 -4.85
C MET A 186 14.85 -5.16 -5.46
N ARG A 187 15.44 -6.35 -5.32
CA ARG A 187 14.82 -7.63 -5.67
C ARG A 187 14.51 -8.39 -4.39
N ASN A 188 13.28 -8.86 -4.27
CA ASN A 188 12.90 -9.74 -3.17
C ASN A 188 13.45 -11.16 -3.45
N LEU A 189 13.84 -11.89 -2.41
CA LEU A 189 14.44 -13.24 -2.49
C LEU A 189 13.39 -14.34 -2.42
#